data_AF-A0A438JU29-F1
#
_entry.id   AF-A0A438JU29-F1
#
_cell.length_a   1.000
_cell.length_b   1.000
_cell.length_c   1.000
_cell.angle_alpha   90.00
_cell.angle_beta   90.00
_cell.angle_gamma   90.00
#
_symmetry.space_group_name_H-M   'P 1'
#
loop_
_entity.id
_entity.type
_entity.pdbx_description
1 polymer ?
#
loop_
_entity_poly.entity_id
_entity_poly.type
_entity_poly.pdbx_seq_one_letter_code
_entity_poly.pdbx_strand_id
1 'polypeptide(L)'
;MGISGKLSPEQLHSFHSQGFLVIESFSSPEEIDDMRRRMDQLLDGFDCSTAASIFSTKNQQKLTDDYFYESAEKISFFFEEKAFGEDGNLKQAKQLSINKVGHALHEIDPVFKTFSCSEKLSSLMLSLGYKRPVIIQSMYIFKL
;
A
#
# COMPACT_ATOMS: atom_id res chain seq x y z
N MET A 1 25.05 6.69 0.17
CA MET A 1 24.64 8.11 0.34
C MET A 1 23.17 8.18 -0.02
N GLY A 2 22.29 8.38 0.97
CA GLY A 2 20.84 8.43 0.75
C GLY A 2 20.42 9.72 0.05
N ILE A 3 19.38 9.64 -0.78
CA ILE A 3 18.82 10.80 -1.49
C ILE A 3 18.17 11.72 -0.45
N SER A 4 18.56 13.00 -0.44
CA SER A 4 18.08 14.01 0.52
C SER A 4 16.59 14.35 0.39
N GLY A 5 15.84 13.70 -0.51
CA GLY A 5 14.42 13.99 -0.79
C GLY A 5 14.13 15.35 -1.42
N LYS A 6 15.12 16.26 -1.50
CA LYS A 6 14.95 17.60 -2.08
C LYS A 6 14.96 17.56 -3.60
N LEU A 7 13.98 18.21 -4.20
CA LEU A 7 13.85 18.32 -5.66
C LEU A 7 14.66 19.49 -6.21
N SER A 8 15.29 19.30 -7.37
CA SER A 8 15.93 20.39 -8.12
C SER A 8 14.88 21.29 -8.81
N PRO A 9 15.23 22.52 -9.22
CA PRO A 9 14.34 23.38 -10.00
C PRO A 9 13.82 22.71 -11.28
N GLU A 10 14.64 21.92 -11.96
CA GLU A 10 14.27 21.19 -13.17
C GLU A 10 13.28 20.06 -12.86
N GLN A 11 13.48 19.33 -11.78
CA GLN A 11 12.55 18.29 -11.31
C GLN A 11 11.21 18.88 -10.91
N LEU A 12 11.20 20.03 -10.22
CA LEU A 12 9.98 20.77 -9.88
C LEU A 12 9.25 21.23 -11.14
N HIS A 13 9.97 21.81 -12.10
CA HIS A 13 9.39 22.23 -13.38
C HIS A 13 8.77 21.04 -14.14
N SER A 14 9.48 19.91 -14.21
CA SER A 14 8.98 18.68 -14.84
C SER A 14 7.71 18.18 -14.17
N PHE A 15 7.70 18.11 -12.83
CA PHE A 15 6.52 17.72 -12.07
C PHE A 15 5.31 18.61 -12.36
N HIS A 16 5.49 19.94 -12.35
CA HIS A 16 4.42 20.89 -12.63
C HIS A 16 3.92 20.84 -14.08
N SER A 17 4.80 20.55 -15.04
CA SER A 17 4.46 20.47 -16.46
C SER A 17 3.77 19.15 -16.84
N GLN A 18 4.24 18.04 -16.27
CA GLN A 18 3.81 16.70 -16.67
C GLN A 18 2.76 16.08 -15.74
N GLY A 19 2.63 16.59 -14.51
CA GLY A 19 1.75 16.03 -13.48
C GLY A 19 2.32 14.80 -12.77
N PHE A 20 3.53 14.35 -13.10
CA PHE A 20 4.25 13.28 -12.41
C PHE A 20 5.77 13.51 -12.50
N LEU A 21 6.53 12.79 -11.68
CA LEU A 21 8.00 12.81 -11.69
C LEU A 21 8.54 11.42 -11.37
N VAL A 22 9.52 10.95 -12.16
CA VAL A 22 10.26 9.72 -11.89
C VAL A 22 11.53 10.08 -11.12
N ILE A 23 11.72 9.49 -9.95
CA ILE A 23 12.92 9.64 -9.12
C ILE A 23 13.54 8.26 -8.96
N GLU A 24 14.60 8.00 -9.72
CA GLU A 24 15.31 6.73 -9.65
C GLU A 24 15.99 6.55 -8.29
N SER A 25 16.03 5.30 -7.84
CA SER A 25 16.70 4.90 -6.60
C SER A 25 16.24 5.63 -5.33
N PHE A 26 15.02 6.20 -5.31
CA PHE A 26 14.46 6.92 -4.16
C PHE A 26 14.49 6.11 -2.84
N SER A 27 14.32 4.80 -2.95
CA SER A 27 14.43 3.86 -1.85
C SER A 27 15.69 3.01 -1.97
N SER A 28 16.35 2.76 -0.85
CA SER A 28 17.48 1.84 -0.80
C SER A 28 17.01 0.39 -0.99
N PRO A 29 17.89 -0.52 -1.44
CA PRO A 29 17.58 -1.95 -1.50
C PRO A 29 17.12 -2.51 -0.15
N GLU A 30 17.73 -2.06 0.95
CA GLU A 30 17.38 -2.48 2.32
C GLU A 30 15.95 -2.06 2.70
N GLU A 31 15.55 -0.81 2.43
CA GLU A 31 14.17 -0.35 2.69
C GLU A 31 13.15 -1.15 1.87
N ILE A 32 13.49 -1.48 0.62
CA ILE A 32 12.64 -2.31 -0.26
C ILE A 32 12.51 -3.72 0.31
N ASP A 33 13.62 -4.34 0.69
CA ASP A 33 13.65 -5.70 1.22
C ASP A 33 12.92 -5.80 2.56
N ASP A 34 13.05 -4.81 3.44
CA ASP A 34 12.35 -4.77 4.72
C ASP A 34 10.84 -4.62 4.54
N MET A 35 10.38 -3.74 3.65
CA MET A 35 8.95 -3.60 3.34
C MET A 35 8.37 -4.88 2.73
N ARG A 36 9.12 -5.55 1.83
CA ARG A 36 8.71 -6.82 1.22
C ARG A 36 8.61 -7.93 2.26
N ARG A 37 9.68 -8.13 3.04
CA ARG A 37 9.70 -9.13 4.12
C ARG A 37 8.59 -8.90 5.13
N ARG A 38 8.31 -7.65 5.46
CA ARG A 38 7.22 -7.31 6.38
C ARG A 38 5.85 -7.63 5.78
N MET A 39 5.65 -7.35 4.50
CA MET A 39 4.42 -7.71 3.81
C MET A 39 4.22 -9.23 3.74
N ASP A 40 5.28 -10.00 3.50
CA ASP A 40 5.21 -11.47 3.53
C ASP A 40 4.77 -11.98 4.91
N GLN A 41 5.32 -11.43 6.00
CA GLN A 41 4.89 -11.77 7.37
C GLN A 41 3.41 -11.42 7.63
N LEU A 42 2.96 -10.26 7.15
CA LEU A 42 1.55 -9.84 7.27
C LEU A 42 0.63 -10.79 6.50
N LEU A 43 1.03 -11.21 5.30
CA LEU A 43 0.30 -12.20 4.52
C LEU A 43 0.26 -13.55 5.22
N ASP A 44 1.37 -14.03 5.78
CA ASP A 44 1.42 -15.31 6.46
C ASP A 44 0.52 -15.33 7.71
N GLY A 45 0.51 -14.24 8.48
CA GLY A 45 -0.35 -14.06 9.65
C GLY A 45 -1.83 -13.77 9.35
N PHE A 46 -2.18 -13.48 8.10
CA PHE A 46 -3.55 -13.16 7.71
C PHE A 46 -4.42 -14.43 7.53
N ASP A 47 -5.50 -14.52 8.29
CA ASP A 47 -6.51 -15.57 8.12
C ASP A 47 -7.50 -15.20 6.99
N CYS A 48 -7.39 -15.91 5.87
CA CYS A 48 -8.23 -15.69 4.70
C CYS A 48 -9.65 -16.22 4.85
N SER A 49 -9.97 -17.05 5.85
CA SER A 49 -11.30 -17.67 5.99
C SER A 49 -12.41 -16.64 6.24
N THR A 50 -12.14 -15.67 7.11
CA THR A 50 -13.08 -14.58 7.43
C THR A 50 -13.29 -13.68 6.21
N ALA A 51 -12.22 -13.32 5.51
CA ALA A 51 -12.32 -12.48 4.32
C ALA A 51 -12.96 -13.21 3.13
N ALA A 52 -12.67 -14.51 2.93
CA ALA A 52 -13.32 -15.32 1.90
C ALA A 52 -14.85 -15.32 2.06
N SER A 53 -15.36 -15.35 3.30
CA SER A 53 -16.80 -15.24 3.55
C SER A 53 -17.40 -13.89 3.11
N ILE A 54 -16.63 -12.80 3.25
CA ILE A 54 -17.03 -11.45 2.81
C ILE A 54 -17.07 -11.39 1.28
N PHE A 55 -16.05 -11.96 0.62
CA PHE A 55 -15.90 -11.89 -0.83
C PHE A 55 -16.64 -13.00 -1.61
N SER A 56 -17.23 -14.01 -0.97
CA SER A 56 -17.89 -15.15 -1.66
C SER A 56 -19.42 -15.25 -1.43
N THR A 57 -20.02 -14.49 -0.51
CA THR A 57 -21.43 -14.66 -0.12
C THR A 57 -22.44 -13.94 -1.01
N LYS A 58 -23.71 -14.38 -1.01
CA LYS A 58 -24.83 -13.78 -1.80
C LYS A 58 -25.15 -12.31 -1.48
N ASN A 59 -24.72 -11.79 -0.32
CA ASN A 59 -24.80 -10.38 0.07
C ASN A 59 -23.47 -9.62 -0.14
N GLN A 60 -22.68 -10.08 -1.12
CA GLN A 60 -21.30 -9.65 -1.38
C GLN A 60 -21.15 -8.13 -1.32
N GLN A 61 -21.96 -7.40 -2.09
CA GLN A 61 -21.77 -5.96 -2.30
C GLN A 61 -21.79 -5.15 -0.99
N LYS A 62 -22.79 -5.40 -0.13
CA LYS A 62 -22.89 -4.67 1.15
C LYS A 62 -21.73 -5.04 2.09
N LEU A 63 -21.40 -6.32 2.21
CA LEU A 63 -20.32 -6.77 3.09
C LEU A 63 -18.94 -6.29 2.61
N THR A 64 -18.72 -6.22 1.29
CA THR A 64 -17.50 -5.66 0.72
C THR A 64 -17.41 -4.16 0.92
N ASP A 65 -18.53 -3.43 0.80
CA ASP A 65 -18.57 -1.98 1.02
C ASP A 65 -18.28 -1.65 2.49
N ASP A 66 -18.91 -2.35 3.43
CA ASP A 66 -18.68 -2.19 4.87
C ASP A 66 -17.22 -2.54 5.22
N TYR A 67 -16.68 -3.66 4.70
CA TYR A 67 -15.28 -4.04 4.89
C TYR A 67 -14.31 -2.99 4.33
N PHE A 68 -14.61 -2.44 3.14
CA PHE A 68 -13.81 -1.39 2.52
C PHE A 68 -13.88 -0.10 3.34
N TYR A 69 -15.05 0.32 3.80
CA TYR A 69 -15.20 1.53 4.61
C TYR A 69 -14.44 1.41 5.94
N GLU A 70 -14.60 0.29 6.64
CA GLU A 70 -13.89 0.04 7.91
C GLU A 70 -12.37 -0.12 7.74
N SER A 71 -11.89 -0.42 6.54
CA SER A 71 -10.46 -0.59 6.29
C SER A 71 -9.65 0.71 6.35
N ALA A 72 -10.32 1.87 6.37
CA ALA A 72 -9.67 3.18 6.42
C ALA A 72 -8.67 3.30 7.60
N GLU A 73 -8.98 2.67 8.73
CA GLU A 73 -8.18 2.68 9.95
C GLU A 73 -7.60 1.29 10.29
N LYS A 74 -7.53 0.37 9.32
CA LYS A 74 -7.05 -1.01 9.52
C LYS A 74 -5.99 -1.40 8.49
N ILE A 75 -5.35 -2.55 8.74
CA ILE A 75 -4.61 -3.31 7.74
C ILE A 75 -5.54 -4.43 7.26
N SER A 76 -6.13 -4.22 6.10
CA SER A 76 -7.11 -5.08 5.44
C SER A 76 -6.56 -5.58 4.11
N PHE A 77 -6.95 -6.79 3.74
CA PHE A 77 -6.46 -7.51 2.58
C PHE A 77 -7.57 -7.62 1.55
N PHE A 78 -7.27 -7.22 0.32
CA PHE A 78 -8.23 -7.21 -0.78
C PHE A 78 -7.78 -8.17 -1.86
N PHE A 79 -8.65 -9.12 -2.19
CA PHE A 79 -8.37 -10.15 -3.19
C PHE A 79 -8.53 -9.63 -4.61
N GLU A 80 -7.86 -10.30 -5.55
CA GLU A 80 -8.13 -10.15 -6.98
C GLU A 80 -9.58 -10.55 -7.30
N GLU A 81 -10.19 -9.89 -8.29
CA GLU A 81 -11.60 -10.09 -8.68
C GLU A 81 -11.91 -11.57 -9.02
N LYS A 82 -10.90 -12.31 -9.50
CA LYS A 82 -11.00 -13.72 -9.92
C LYS A 82 -10.21 -14.67 -9.02
N ALA A 83 -9.93 -14.27 -7.78
CA ALA A 83 -9.19 -15.08 -6.81
C ALA A 83 -9.95 -16.34 -6.40
N PHE A 84 -11.28 -16.29 -6.36
CA PHE A 84 -12.14 -17.36 -5.88
C PHE A 84 -12.77 -18.17 -7.02
N GLY A 85 -12.91 -19.48 -6.80
CA GLY A 85 -13.63 -20.39 -7.68
C GLY A 85 -15.14 -20.41 -7.40
N GLU A 86 -15.88 -21.17 -8.21
CA GLU A 86 -17.33 -21.36 -8.01
C GLU A 86 -17.68 -22.07 -6.69
N ASP A 87 -16.71 -22.77 -6.11
CA ASP A 87 -16.80 -23.43 -4.81
C ASP A 87 -16.53 -22.49 -3.62
N GLY A 88 -16.21 -21.22 -3.89
CA GLY A 88 -15.87 -20.22 -2.87
C GLY A 88 -14.44 -20.34 -2.31
N ASN A 89 -13.62 -21.25 -2.84
CA ASN A 89 -12.23 -21.43 -2.43
C ASN A 89 -11.27 -20.63 -3.32
N LEU A 90 -10.06 -20.37 -2.82
CA LEU A 90 -9.01 -19.73 -3.60
C LEU A 90 -8.55 -20.66 -4.74
N LYS A 91 -8.43 -20.11 -5.95
CA LYS A 91 -7.93 -20.83 -7.13
C LYS A 91 -6.41 -20.99 -7.15
N GLN A 92 -5.71 -20.22 -6.32
CA GLN A 92 -4.26 -20.21 -6.20
C GLN A 92 -3.82 -19.87 -4.78
N ALA A 93 -2.50 -19.88 -4.54
CA ALA A 93 -1.95 -19.52 -3.24
C ALA A 93 -2.43 -18.14 -2.78
N LYS A 94 -2.62 -17.98 -1.46
CA LYS A 94 -3.09 -16.73 -0.83
C LYS A 94 -2.23 -15.54 -1.24
N GLN A 95 -0.91 -15.70 -1.23
CA GLN A 95 0.07 -14.68 -1.60
C GLN A 95 -0.07 -14.22 -3.06
N LEU A 96 -0.58 -15.08 -3.93
CA LEU A 96 -0.86 -14.74 -5.34
C LEU A 96 -2.30 -14.25 -5.53
N SER A 97 -3.15 -14.30 -4.53
CA SER A 97 -4.58 -13.98 -4.67
C SER A 97 -4.93 -12.59 -4.16
N ILE A 98 -3.99 -11.90 -3.52
CA ILE A 98 -4.16 -10.54 -3.00
C ILE A 98 -3.78 -9.53 -4.06
N ASN A 99 -4.69 -8.59 -4.34
CA ASN A 99 -4.44 -7.44 -5.20
C ASN A 99 -3.73 -6.32 -4.44
N LYS A 100 -4.19 -6.03 -3.22
CA LYS A 100 -3.67 -4.95 -2.40
C LYS A 100 -3.90 -5.18 -0.91
N VAL A 101 -3.10 -4.47 -0.11
CA VAL A 101 -3.28 -4.34 1.35
C VAL A 101 -3.36 -2.86 1.70
N GLY A 102 -4.34 -2.46 2.50
CA GLY A 102 -4.59 -1.06 2.87
C GLY A 102 -5.54 -0.96 4.08
N HIS A 103 -5.85 0.21 4.62
CA HIS A 103 -5.44 1.53 4.14
C HIS A 103 -4.55 2.30 5.14
N ALA A 104 -4.28 1.71 6.31
CA ALA A 104 -3.53 2.37 7.40
C ALA A 104 -2.14 1.74 7.69
N LEU A 105 -1.50 1.09 6.70
CA LEU A 105 -0.13 0.56 6.84
C LEU A 105 0.86 1.61 7.39
N HIS A 106 0.80 2.85 6.87
CA HIS A 106 1.66 3.96 7.30
C HIS A 106 1.48 4.36 8.76
N GLU A 107 0.35 4.01 9.39
CA GLU A 107 0.04 4.40 10.76
C GLU A 107 0.25 3.25 11.74
N ILE A 108 -0.18 2.05 11.36
CA ILE A 108 -0.26 0.85 12.21
C ILE A 108 1.01 0.02 12.15
N ASP A 109 1.62 -0.15 10.97
CA ASP A 109 2.78 -1.02 10.82
C ASP A 109 4.10 -0.25 11.01
N PRO A 110 5.00 -0.68 11.92
CA PRO A 110 6.23 0.07 12.21
C PRO A 110 7.18 0.24 11.01
N VAL A 111 7.26 -0.75 10.12
CA VAL A 111 8.17 -0.70 8.95
C VAL A 111 7.62 0.31 7.93
N PHE A 112 6.33 0.18 7.60
CA PHE A 112 5.68 1.11 6.68
C PHE A 112 5.58 2.53 7.25
N LYS A 113 5.36 2.69 8.56
CA LYS A 113 5.38 3.99 9.25
C LYS A 113 6.75 4.65 9.18
N THR A 114 7.82 3.90 9.46
CA THR A 114 9.19 4.41 9.38
C THR A 114 9.52 4.91 7.98
N PHE A 115 9.18 4.12 6.95
CA PHE A 115 9.36 4.54 5.56
C PHE A 115 8.54 5.80 5.24
N SER A 116 7.23 5.78 5.55
CA SER A 116 6.27 6.82 5.19
C SER A 116 6.54 8.17 5.87
N CYS A 117 7.06 8.13 7.10
CA CYS A 117 7.44 9.30 7.89
C CYS A 117 8.93 9.66 7.80
N SER A 118 9.67 9.06 6.85
CA SER A 118 11.10 9.31 6.67
C SER A 118 11.41 10.75 6.26
N GLU A 119 12.61 11.23 6.60
CA GLU A 119 13.06 12.57 6.25
C GLU A 119 13.06 12.83 4.74
N LYS A 120 13.34 11.80 3.93
CA LYS A 120 13.32 11.91 2.46
C LYS A 120 11.92 12.16 1.91
N LEU A 121 10.88 11.54 2.45
CA LEU A 121 9.48 11.80 2.04
C LEU A 121 9.03 13.17 2.55
N SER A 122 9.35 13.51 3.80
CA SER A 122 9.05 14.84 4.34
C SER A 122 9.71 15.93 3.50
N SER A 123 11.00 15.81 3.19
CA SER A 123 11.76 16.76 2.36
C SER A 123 11.20 16.87 0.94
N LEU A 124 10.74 15.76 0.36
CA LEU A 124 10.07 15.74 -0.94
C LEU A 124 8.78 16.57 -0.92
N MET A 125 7.93 16.34 0.08
CA MET A 125 6.67 17.08 0.21
C MET A 125 6.91 18.57 0.50
N LEU A 126 7.89 18.91 1.33
CA LEU A 126 8.28 20.31 1.56
C LEU A 126 8.80 20.98 0.29
N SER A 127 9.56 20.26 -0.55
CA SER A 127 10.06 20.79 -1.84
C SER A 127 8.92 21.10 -2.80
N LEU A 128 7.81 20.35 -2.73
CA LEU A 128 6.59 20.59 -3.48
C LEU A 128 5.71 21.72 -2.90
N GLY A 129 6.15 22.38 -1.81
CA GLY A 129 5.45 23.51 -1.22
C GLY A 129 4.38 23.15 -0.18
N TYR A 130 4.26 21.88 0.21
CA TYR A 130 3.37 21.49 1.32
C TYR A 130 3.90 22.06 2.64
N LYS A 131 3.04 22.74 3.41
CA LYS A 131 3.45 23.36 4.69
C LYS A 131 3.42 22.39 5.87
N ARG A 132 2.46 21.47 5.86
CA ARG A 132 2.21 20.48 6.91
C ARG A 132 1.61 19.24 6.24
N PRO A 133 2.43 18.45 5.53
CA PRO A 133 1.94 17.24 4.87
C PRO A 133 1.43 16.25 5.91
N VAL A 134 0.30 15.62 5.62
CA VAL A 134 -0.29 14.54 6.41
C VAL A 134 -0.59 13.37 5.49
N ILE A 135 -0.42 12.15 6.00
CA ILE A 135 -0.71 10.93 5.25
C ILE A 135 -2.15 10.56 5.54
N ILE A 136 -2.97 10.49 4.49
CA ILE A 136 -4.40 10.15 4.62
C ILE A 136 -4.66 8.67 4.35
N GLN A 137 -3.75 8.00 3.65
CA GLN A 137 -3.92 6.63 3.18
C GLN A 137 -2.58 6.03 2.75
N SER A 138 -2.44 4.72 2.88
CA SER A 138 -1.34 3.94 2.33
C SER A 138 -1.84 2.60 1.82
N MET A 139 -1.31 2.13 0.69
CA MET A 139 -1.57 0.79 0.17
C MET A 139 -0.29 0.13 -0.27
N TYR A 140 -0.22 -1.18 -0.11
CA TYR A 140 0.73 -2.04 -0.80
C TYR A 140 0.02 -2.69 -1.97
N ILE A 141 0.53 -2.51 -3.19
CA ILE A 141 -0.09 -3.00 -4.42
C ILE A 141 0.73 -4.18 -4.93
N PHE A 142 0.07 -5.33 -5.09
CA PHE A 142 0.65 -6.49 -5.74
C PHE A 142 0.40 -6.40 -7.25
N LYS A 143 1.41 -6.79 -8.03
CA LYS A 143 1.29 -6.97 -9.47
C LYS A 143 1.90 -8.31 -9.82
N LEU A 144 1.06 -9.21 -10.31
CA LEU A 144 1.42 -10.53 -10.83
C LEU A 144 1.80 -10.44 -12.30
#